data_AF-Q1YX21-F1
#
_entry.id   AF-Q1YX21-F1
#
_cell.length_a   1.000
_cell.length_b   1.000
_cell.length_c   1.000
_cell.angle_alpha   90.00
_cell.angle_beta   90.00
_cell.angle_gamma   90.00
#
_symmetry.space_group_name_H-M   'P 1'
#
loop_
_entity.id
_entity.type
_entity.pdbx_description
1 polymer ?
#
loop_
_entity_poly.entity_id
_entity_poly.type
_entity_poly.pdbx_seq_one_letter_code
_entity_poly.pdbx_strand_id
1 'polypeptide(L)'
;MKSSSYVSSVSKYLDAVGEFSVGNNLTLFRGQPNKKRSLLPAIARNMEHIHSISIEKDMLDVLRKYGASKLSAEYSGYWYLLSEAQHFGLKTRLLDWSSNPLVALWFACQTPGTRPHVYLLKADTLLDVDFNSDPFEQHYTRVFHPKLCHPKRDAQNGWFTVHPSSNNTDDIEQRFIPLEVELSGNDILLEIPILPEMKEKLLIELDQCGINERMIYPDLDGLCRHINKLFEAPFENKCGLEFNLSTDNALSFFRTNLNAPSGGKREHRHKPLMKGVSQGSESNESLDGFLQYKQSYTKDFDFD
;
A
#
# COMPACT_ATOMS: atom_id res chain seq x y z
N MET A 1 21.24 -15.40 6.77
CA MET A 1 19.78 -15.21 7.01
C MET A 1 19.17 -16.57 7.30
N LYS A 2 18.45 -16.72 8.42
CA LYS A 2 17.71 -17.95 8.75
C LYS A 2 16.53 -18.05 7.77
N SER A 3 16.45 -19.10 6.95
CA SER A 3 15.29 -19.33 6.07
C SER A 3 14.24 -20.10 6.86
N SER A 4 13.08 -19.49 7.10
CA SER A 4 11.93 -20.19 7.68
C SER A 4 11.32 -21.18 6.68
N SER A 5 10.51 -22.11 7.19
CA SER A 5 9.73 -23.04 6.37
C SER A 5 8.79 -22.31 5.40
N TYR A 6 8.51 -22.90 4.23
CA TYR A 6 7.70 -22.27 3.20
C TYR A 6 6.25 -22.02 3.67
N VAL A 7 5.74 -20.82 3.40
CA VAL A 7 4.36 -20.42 3.71
C VAL A 7 3.38 -21.11 2.75
N SER A 8 2.48 -21.93 3.29
CA SER A 8 1.44 -22.62 2.51
C SER A 8 -0.01 -22.16 2.80
N SER A 9 -0.20 -21.21 3.70
CA SER A 9 -1.47 -20.55 4.04
C SER A 9 -1.22 -19.30 4.88
N VAL A 10 -2.22 -18.42 4.99
CA VAL A 10 -2.21 -17.24 5.86
C VAL A 10 -2.00 -17.64 7.32
N SER A 11 -2.59 -18.75 7.79
CA SER A 11 -2.38 -19.24 9.16
C SER A 11 -0.91 -19.57 9.43
N LYS A 12 -0.27 -20.37 8.56
CA LYS A 12 1.15 -20.72 8.74
C LYS A 12 2.07 -19.49 8.65
N TYR A 13 1.70 -18.52 7.83
CA TYR A 13 2.41 -17.24 7.78
C TYR A 13 2.32 -16.51 9.12
N LEU A 14 1.13 -16.41 9.71
CA LEU A 14 0.92 -15.76 11.00
C LEU A 14 1.64 -16.50 12.13
N ASP A 15 1.68 -17.84 12.10
CA ASP A 15 2.46 -18.64 13.05
C ASP A 15 3.95 -18.26 13.00
N ALA A 16 4.52 -18.20 11.79
CA ALA A 16 5.92 -17.80 11.59
C ALA A 16 6.19 -16.33 11.99
N VAL A 17 5.21 -15.43 11.81
CA VAL A 17 5.28 -14.05 12.31
C VAL A 17 5.29 -14.02 13.84
N GLY A 18 4.46 -14.83 14.48
CA GLY A 18 4.37 -14.94 15.93
C GLY A 18 5.66 -15.44 16.58
N GLU A 19 6.33 -16.42 15.96
CA GLU A 19 7.64 -16.93 16.41
C GLU A 19 8.75 -15.87 16.37
N PHE A 20 8.69 -14.93 15.42
CA PHE A 20 9.69 -13.86 15.29
C PHE A 20 9.38 -12.64 16.17
N SER A 21 8.11 -12.32 16.32
CA SER A 21 7.60 -11.12 17.00
C SER A 21 7.41 -11.33 18.50
N VAL A 22 8.29 -12.11 19.14
CA VAL A 22 8.15 -12.46 20.57
C VAL A 22 8.22 -11.19 21.43
N GLY A 23 7.19 -10.99 22.26
CA GLY A 23 7.07 -9.84 23.17
C GLY A 23 6.27 -8.69 22.56
N ASN A 24 6.30 -7.53 23.22
CA ASN A 24 5.52 -6.35 22.84
C ASN A 24 6.33 -5.39 21.93
N ASN A 25 7.23 -5.96 21.12
CA ASN A 25 8.18 -5.25 20.28
C ASN A 25 7.53 -4.85 18.94
N LEU A 26 7.79 -3.63 18.46
CA LEU A 26 7.34 -3.19 17.14
C LEU A 26 8.03 -4.01 16.04
N THR A 27 7.24 -4.79 15.31
CA THR A 27 7.69 -5.50 14.10
C THR A 27 7.05 -4.89 12.87
N LEU A 28 7.88 -4.59 11.88
CA LEU A 28 7.47 -4.04 10.59
C LEU A 28 7.67 -5.06 9.47
N PHE A 29 6.79 -5.00 8.47
CA PHE A 29 6.69 -5.99 7.41
C PHE A 29 6.81 -5.36 6.02
N ARG A 30 7.51 -6.03 5.10
CA ARG A 30 7.59 -5.59 3.69
C ARG A 30 7.55 -6.77 2.74
N GLY A 31 6.48 -6.87 1.95
CA GLY A 31 6.34 -7.89 0.92
C GLY A 31 6.93 -7.48 -0.42
N GLN A 32 7.52 -8.43 -1.13
CA GLN A 32 8.09 -8.22 -2.45
C GLN A 32 7.82 -9.38 -3.40
N PRO A 33 7.38 -9.11 -4.64
CA PRO A 33 6.96 -10.14 -5.60
C PRO A 33 8.10 -10.78 -6.41
N ASN A 34 9.20 -10.05 -6.64
CA ASN A 34 10.32 -10.46 -7.50
C ASN A 34 11.64 -9.82 -7.03
N LYS A 35 12.78 -10.52 -7.18
CA LYS A 35 14.07 -10.00 -6.70
C LYS A 35 15.12 -9.76 -7.78
N LYS A 36 15.60 -8.51 -7.82
CA LYS A 36 17.03 -8.15 -7.66
C LYS A 36 17.05 -6.92 -6.73
N ARG A 37 17.95 -6.86 -5.73
CA ARG A 37 18.13 -5.72 -4.77
C ARG A 37 16.92 -5.47 -3.83
N SER A 38 16.70 -6.33 -2.82
CA SER A 38 15.44 -6.35 -2.06
C SER A 38 15.19 -5.12 -1.18
N LEU A 39 16.17 -4.65 -0.40
CA LEU A 39 15.95 -3.49 0.48
C LEU A 39 16.90 -2.36 0.13
N LEU A 40 16.97 -2.04 -1.17
CA LEU A 40 17.55 -0.78 -1.65
C LEU A 40 16.45 0.26 -1.88
N PRO A 41 16.58 1.48 -1.34
CA PRO A 41 15.66 2.58 -1.63
C PRO A 41 15.59 2.91 -3.13
N ALA A 42 14.48 3.50 -3.56
CA ALA A 42 14.22 3.75 -4.98
C ALA A 42 15.29 4.63 -5.64
N ILE A 43 15.83 5.60 -4.88
CA ILE A 43 16.91 6.49 -5.33
C ILE A 43 18.20 5.72 -5.69
N ALA A 44 18.44 4.57 -5.06
CA ALA A 44 19.66 3.78 -5.22
C ALA A 44 19.53 2.58 -6.19
N ARG A 45 18.37 2.40 -6.84
CA ARG A 45 18.14 1.21 -7.69
C ARG A 45 18.73 1.32 -9.09
N ASN A 46 18.85 2.52 -9.66
CA ASN A 46 19.40 2.73 -11.00
C ASN A 46 20.89 3.08 -10.93
N MET A 47 21.71 2.45 -11.78
CA MET A 47 23.17 2.66 -11.79
C MET A 47 23.62 3.92 -12.55
N GLU A 48 22.70 4.62 -13.23
CA GLU A 48 23.12 5.66 -14.18
C GLU A 48 23.23 7.05 -13.55
N HIS A 49 22.42 7.45 -12.56
CA HIS A 49 22.33 8.90 -12.23
C HIS A 49 22.04 9.35 -10.80
N ILE A 50 21.97 8.52 -9.75
CA ILE A 50 21.78 9.07 -8.39
C ILE A 50 22.53 8.25 -7.34
N HIS A 51 23.58 8.86 -6.79
CA HIS A 51 24.48 8.21 -5.83
C HIS A 51 24.53 8.90 -4.47
N SER A 52 24.13 10.17 -4.36
CA SER A 52 24.35 10.95 -3.14
C SER A 52 23.09 11.51 -2.51
N ILE A 53 23.17 11.70 -1.20
CA ILE A 53 22.24 12.50 -0.40
C ILE A 53 22.11 13.94 -0.96
N SER A 54 23.19 14.50 -1.53
CA SER A 54 23.19 15.85 -2.09
C SER A 54 22.17 15.98 -3.24
N ILE A 55 22.12 15.00 -4.15
CA ILE A 55 21.17 15.03 -5.27
C ILE A 55 19.73 14.94 -4.76
N GLU A 56 19.48 14.11 -3.73
CA GLU A 56 18.16 14.05 -3.10
C GLU A 56 17.76 15.42 -2.52
N LYS A 57 18.69 16.09 -1.83
CA LYS A 57 18.46 17.43 -1.28
C LYS A 57 18.12 18.45 -2.38
N ASP A 58 18.86 18.46 -3.48
CA ASP A 58 18.57 19.31 -4.64
C ASP A 58 17.19 19.00 -5.24
N MET A 59 16.83 17.72 -5.39
CA MET A 59 15.51 17.30 -5.87
C MET A 59 14.38 17.78 -4.95
N LEU A 60 14.56 17.71 -3.63
CA LEU A 60 13.60 18.22 -2.66
C LEU A 60 13.51 19.75 -2.68
N ASP A 61 14.60 20.47 -2.91
CA ASP A 61 14.59 21.92 -3.03
C ASP A 61 13.86 22.38 -4.30
N VAL A 62 14.01 21.64 -5.40
CA VAL A 62 13.21 21.83 -6.62
C VAL A 62 11.72 21.57 -6.33
N LEU A 63 11.39 20.47 -5.64
CA LEU A 63 10.01 20.19 -5.23
C LEU A 63 9.44 21.29 -4.33
N ARG A 64 10.21 21.78 -3.36
CA ARG A 64 9.83 22.89 -2.48
C ARG A 64 9.54 24.15 -3.29
N LYS A 65 10.40 24.51 -4.25
CA LYS A 65 10.28 25.73 -5.05
C LYS A 65 9.08 25.70 -5.99
N TYR A 66 8.91 24.62 -6.76
CA TYR A 66 7.86 24.54 -7.79
C TYR A 66 6.55 23.91 -7.30
N GLY A 67 6.60 23.15 -6.21
CA GLY A 67 5.47 22.51 -5.55
C GLY A 67 4.84 23.35 -4.43
N ALA A 68 5.37 24.54 -4.12
CA ALA A 68 4.95 25.36 -2.99
C ALA A 68 3.42 25.58 -2.91
N SER A 69 2.73 25.73 -4.03
CA SER A 69 1.27 25.92 -4.08
C SER A 69 0.46 24.65 -3.81
N LYS A 70 1.11 23.48 -3.88
CA LYS A 70 0.50 22.16 -3.71
C LYS A 70 0.86 21.51 -2.37
N LEU A 71 1.93 21.98 -1.73
CA LEU A 71 2.40 21.51 -0.43
C LEU A 71 1.72 22.28 0.70
N SER A 72 1.57 21.65 1.86
CA SER A 72 1.07 22.36 3.03
C SER A 72 2.11 23.35 3.54
N ALA A 73 1.76 24.63 3.57
CA ALA A 73 2.63 25.70 4.05
C ALA A 73 3.04 25.53 5.53
N GLU A 74 2.26 24.77 6.31
CA GLU A 74 2.53 24.49 7.73
C GLU A 74 3.73 23.56 7.94
N TYR A 75 4.22 22.89 6.89
CA TYR A 75 5.31 21.92 7.00
C TYR A 75 6.40 22.17 5.95
N SER A 76 7.45 22.92 6.33
CA SER A 76 8.56 23.28 5.44
C SER A 76 9.82 22.42 5.59
N GLY A 77 9.91 21.63 6.67
CA GLY A 77 11.07 20.80 7.01
C GLY A 77 11.32 19.66 6.02
N TYR A 78 12.58 19.26 5.86
CA TYR A 78 12.95 18.19 4.91
C TYR A 78 12.35 16.82 5.26
N TRP A 79 12.11 16.52 6.54
CA TRP A 79 11.39 15.30 6.96
C TRP A 79 9.99 15.19 6.35
N TYR A 80 9.28 16.32 6.31
CA TYR A 80 7.97 16.41 5.66
C TYR A 80 8.11 16.23 4.15
N LEU A 81 9.01 16.99 3.52
CA LEU A 81 9.21 16.94 2.08
C LEU A 81 9.61 15.55 1.60
N LEU A 82 10.47 14.84 2.33
CA LEU A 82 10.83 13.45 2.04
C LEU A 82 9.60 12.53 2.03
N SER A 83 8.74 12.66 3.04
CA SER A 83 7.54 11.83 3.19
C SER A 83 6.51 12.10 2.08
N GLU A 84 6.34 13.36 1.68
CA GLU A 84 5.45 13.75 0.59
C GLU A 84 6.01 13.37 -0.77
N ALA A 85 7.30 13.63 -0.99
CA ALA A 85 8.01 13.25 -2.21
C ALA A 85 7.87 11.75 -2.49
N GLN A 86 8.10 10.90 -1.48
CA GLN A 86 7.92 9.45 -1.60
C GLN A 86 6.47 9.08 -1.94
N HIS A 87 5.49 9.74 -1.31
CA HIS A 87 4.07 9.47 -1.57
C HIS A 87 3.67 9.71 -3.04
N PHE A 88 4.20 10.78 -3.64
CA PHE A 88 3.94 11.14 -5.04
C PHE A 88 4.92 10.50 -6.04
N GLY A 89 5.78 9.57 -5.58
CA GLY A 89 6.62 8.75 -6.45
C GLY A 89 7.97 9.36 -6.83
N LEU A 90 8.40 10.46 -6.17
CA LEU A 90 9.78 10.91 -6.29
C LEU A 90 10.71 9.85 -5.71
N LYS A 91 11.83 9.57 -6.38
CA LYS A 91 12.80 8.59 -5.88
C LYS A 91 13.52 9.16 -4.66
N THR A 92 13.22 8.60 -3.48
CA THR A 92 13.87 8.96 -2.22
C THR A 92 14.67 7.79 -1.64
N ARG A 93 15.41 8.08 -0.56
CA ARG A 93 16.08 7.10 0.30
C ARG A 93 15.16 6.43 1.31
N LEU A 94 13.85 6.67 1.26
CA LEU A 94 12.88 5.99 2.10
C LEU A 94 12.55 4.59 1.54
N LEU A 95 12.28 3.64 2.44
CA LEU A 95 11.62 2.38 2.13
C LEU A 95 10.31 2.28 2.89
N ASP A 96 9.25 1.87 2.19
CA ASP A 96 7.94 1.63 2.77
C ASP A 96 7.89 0.31 3.56
N TRP A 97 7.31 0.36 4.75
CA TRP A 97 6.99 -0.80 5.57
C TRP A 97 5.54 -0.73 6.03
N SER A 98 4.98 -1.84 6.45
CA SER A 98 3.64 -1.93 7.04
C SER A 98 3.76 -2.51 8.44
N SER A 99 3.01 -2.01 9.43
CA SER A 99 2.88 -2.72 10.71
C SER A 99 1.83 -3.84 10.67
N ASN A 100 1.11 -3.99 9.55
CA ASN A 100 0.18 -5.08 9.30
C ASN A 100 0.86 -6.19 8.47
N PRO A 101 1.04 -7.41 9.01
CA PRO A 101 1.70 -8.51 8.30
C PRO A 101 0.92 -8.97 7.06
N LEU A 102 -0.42 -8.92 7.08
CA LEU A 102 -1.24 -9.35 5.95
C LEU A 102 -1.14 -8.40 4.76
N VAL A 103 -1.00 -7.10 5.00
CA VAL A 103 -0.73 -6.11 3.95
C VAL A 103 0.59 -6.41 3.25
N ALA A 104 1.64 -6.75 4.01
CA ALA A 104 2.91 -7.15 3.43
C ALA A 104 2.79 -8.46 2.64
N LEU A 105 2.10 -9.46 3.17
CA LEU A 105 1.84 -10.70 2.43
C LEU A 105 1.11 -10.43 1.10
N TRP A 106 0.11 -9.55 1.10
CA TRP A 106 -0.59 -9.13 -0.11
C TRP A 106 0.37 -8.52 -1.14
N PHE A 107 1.24 -7.60 -0.74
CA PHE A 107 2.25 -7.01 -1.64
C PHE A 107 3.23 -8.04 -2.22
N ALA A 108 3.56 -9.09 -1.47
CA ALA A 108 4.40 -10.18 -1.98
C ALA A 108 3.68 -11.01 -3.06
N CYS A 109 2.35 -11.14 -2.97
CA CYS A 109 1.58 -12.03 -3.85
C CYS A 109 0.91 -11.34 -5.04
N GLN A 110 0.54 -10.06 -4.93
CA GLN A 110 -0.38 -9.37 -5.86
C GLN A 110 0.08 -9.24 -7.33
N THR A 111 1.39 -9.15 -7.58
CA THR A 111 1.94 -9.07 -8.95
C THR A 111 2.62 -10.38 -9.34
N PRO A 112 2.62 -10.76 -10.63
CA PRO A 112 3.37 -11.90 -11.14
C PRO A 112 4.83 -11.87 -10.71
N GLY A 113 5.37 -13.02 -10.33
CA GLY A 113 6.74 -13.11 -9.85
C GLY A 113 7.15 -14.46 -9.33
N THR A 114 8.44 -14.74 -9.50
CA THR A 114 9.08 -16.05 -9.35
C THR A 114 9.65 -16.30 -7.97
N ARG A 115 9.82 -15.24 -7.15
CA ARG A 115 10.40 -15.34 -5.80
C ARG A 115 9.72 -14.38 -4.82
N PRO A 116 8.42 -14.57 -4.54
CA PRO A 116 7.72 -13.76 -3.56
C PRO A 116 8.29 -14.03 -2.15
N HIS A 117 8.44 -12.98 -1.35
CA HIS A 117 8.93 -13.09 0.02
C HIS A 117 8.47 -11.90 0.86
N VAL A 118 8.50 -12.05 2.19
CA VAL A 118 8.20 -10.98 3.14
C VAL A 118 9.37 -10.78 4.10
N TYR A 119 9.82 -9.53 4.24
CA TYR A 119 10.76 -9.13 5.27
C TYR A 119 10.05 -8.77 6.57
N LEU A 120 10.63 -9.18 7.69
CA LEU A 120 10.23 -8.81 9.04
C LEU A 120 11.39 -8.07 9.70
N LEU A 121 11.13 -6.86 10.17
CA LEU A 121 12.10 -5.98 10.81
C LEU A 121 11.67 -5.69 12.25
N LYS A 122 12.49 -6.07 13.23
CA LYS A 122 12.35 -5.59 14.62
C LYS A 122 12.78 -4.13 14.66
N ALA A 123 11.81 -3.24 14.80
CA ALA A 123 12.01 -1.81 14.59
C ALA A 123 12.35 -1.06 15.88
N ASP A 124 12.11 -1.61 17.07
CA ASP A 124 12.29 -0.90 18.34
C ASP A 124 13.70 -0.32 18.51
N THR A 125 14.72 -1.06 18.07
CA THR A 125 16.12 -0.62 18.15
C THR A 125 16.48 0.49 17.16
N LEU A 126 15.57 0.83 16.25
CA LEU A 126 15.75 1.82 15.19
C LEU A 126 14.81 3.04 15.34
N LEU A 127 13.95 3.07 16.37
CA LEU A 127 13.00 4.14 16.67
C LEU A 127 13.66 5.33 17.38
N ASP A 128 14.52 6.06 16.67
CA ASP A 128 15.26 7.21 17.23
C ASP A 128 15.45 8.28 16.15
N VAL A 129 14.35 8.96 15.78
CA VAL A 129 14.35 10.06 14.81
C VAL A 129 14.03 11.38 15.50
N ASP A 130 14.99 12.29 15.48
CA ASP A 130 14.75 13.69 15.84
C ASP A 130 14.23 14.46 14.63
N PHE A 131 12.93 14.70 14.61
CA PHE A 131 12.27 15.46 13.54
C PHE A 131 12.65 16.95 13.50
N ASN A 132 13.37 17.48 14.50
CA ASN A 132 13.87 18.85 14.50
C ASN A 132 15.24 18.96 13.84
N SER A 133 15.95 17.85 13.67
CA SER A 133 17.26 17.80 12.98
C SER A 133 17.12 17.76 11.46
N ASP A 134 18.20 18.08 10.73
CA ASP A 134 18.24 17.88 9.29
C ASP A 134 18.35 16.37 8.99
N PRO A 135 17.39 15.74 8.27
CA PRO A 135 17.48 14.33 7.91
C PRO A 135 18.78 13.99 7.16
N PHE A 136 19.40 14.95 6.49
CA PHE A 136 20.64 14.75 5.73
C PHE A 136 21.90 14.64 6.60
N GLU A 137 21.80 14.95 7.89
CA GLU A 137 22.88 14.74 8.88
C GLU A 137 22.84 13.35 9.52
N GLN A 138 21.85 12.52 9.16
CA GLN A 138 21.69 11.18 9.73
C GLN A 138 22.76 10.20 9.25
N HIS A 139 23.42 9.52 10.19
CA HIS A 139 24.51 8.56 9.92
C HIS A 139 24.11 7.08 9.96
N TYR A 140 22.93 6.75 10.48
CA TYR A 140 22.47 5.37 10.68
C TYR A 140 21.07 5.18 10.10
N THR A 141 20.70 3.96 9.73
CA THR A 141 19.30 3.69 9.36
C THR A 141 18.39 3.89 10.58
N ARG A 142 17.25 4.56 10.35
CA ARG A 142 16.23 4.82 11.37
C ARG A 142 14.84 4.50 10.84
N VAL A 143 13.95 4.14 11.76
CA VAL A 143 12.52 3.89 11.51
C VAL A 143 11.72 5.07 12.04
N PHE A 144 10.74 5.54 11.26
CA PHE A 144 9.77 6.51 11.74
C PHE A 144 8.38 6.30 11.13
N HIS A 145 7.37 6.71 11.89
CA HIS A 145 6.02 6.89 11.38
C HIS A 145 5.89 8.31 10.82
N PRO A 146 5.46 8.50 9.58
CA PRO A 146 5.30 9.84 9.02
C PRO A 146 4.19 10.61 9.75
N LYS A 147 4.35 11.93 9.85
CA LYS A 147 3.39 12.80 10.54
C LYS A 147 2.09 13.00 9.77
N LEU A 148 2.17 13.00 8.43
CA LEU A 148 0.99 13.11 7.59
C LEU A 148 0.35 11.75 7.32
N CYS A 149 -0.95 11.71 7.54
CA CYS A 149 -1.85 10.60 7.23
C CYS A 149 -2.45 10.81 5.84
N HIS A 150 -2.03 9.98 4.89
CA HIS A 150 -2.67 9.88 3.57
C HIS A 150 -3.55 8.63 3.56
N PRO A 151 -4.77 8.65 2.98
CA PRO A 151 -5.70 7.52 3.07
C PRO A 151 -5.09 6.17 2.68
N LYS A 152 -4.29 6.15 1.61
CA LYS A 152 -3.56 4.97 1.14
C LYS A 152 -2.52 4.47 2.15
N ARG A 153 -1.82 5.38 2.82
CA ARG A 153 -0.80 5.03 3.83
C ARG A 153 -1.47 4.52 5.11
N ASP A 154 -2.56 5.14 5.53
CA ASP A 154 -3.31 4.73 6.71
C ASP A 154 -3.91 3.35 6.51
N ALA A 155 -4.47 3.08 5.32
CA ALA A 155 -4.99 1.77 4.96
C ALA A 155 -3.91 0.67 4.93
N GLN A 156 -2.67 1.05 4.66
CA GLN A 156 -1.51 0.15 4.62
C GLN A 156 -0.76 0.08 5.95
N ASN A 157 -1.20 0.81 6.99
CA ASN A 157 -0.47 0.96 8.25
C ASN A 157 1.01 1.31 8.03
N GLY A 158 1.26 2.31 7.18
CA GLY A 158 2.57 2.58 6.59
C GLY A 158 3.61 3.22 7.53
N TRP A 159 4.82 2.69 7.50
CA TRP A 159 6.03 3.18 8.18
C TRP A 159 7.16 3.40 7.16
N PHE A 160 8.19 4.14 7.55
CA PHE A 160 9.39 4.33 6.74
C PHE A 160 10.65 3.90 7.46
N THR A 161 11.60 3.31 6.71
CA THR A 161 13.02 3.42 7.05
C THR A 161 13.69 4.49 6.21
N VAL A 162 14.50 5.33 6.85
CA VAL A 162 15.37 6.32 6.20
C VAL A 162 16.81 5.85 6.29
N HIS A 163 17.49 5.80 5.13
CA HIS A 163 18.80 5.18 4.99
C HIS A 163 19.87 6.28 4.92
N PRO A 164 21.01 6.14 5.61
CA PRO A 164 22.14 7.02 5.41
C PRO A 164 22.80 6.72 4.05
N SER A 165 23.49 7.71 3.48
CA SER A 165 24.46 7.44 2.44
C SER A 165 25.80 7.17 3.10
N SER A 166 26.47 6.07 2.75
CA SER A 166 27.80 5.78 3.27
C SER A 166 28.79 6.83 2.77
N ASN A 167 29.47 7.48 3.71
CA ASN A 167 30.66 8.30 3.47
C ASN A 167 31.88 7.47 3.88
N ASN A 168 32.05 6.25 3.36
CA ASN A 168 33.31 5.56 3.59
C ASN A 168 34.42 6.36 2.91
N THR A 169 35.38 6.80 3.72
CA THR A 169 36.48 7.70 3.35
C THR A 169 37.41 7.16 2.26
N ASP A 170 37.26 5.88 1.90
CA ASP A 170 38.07 5.19 0.89
C ASP A 170 37.32 4.90 -0.43
N ASP A 171 36.00 5.13 -0.49
CA ASP A 171 35.20 4.96 -1.71
C ASP A 171 34.90 6.32 -2.34
N ILE A 172 35.34 6.50 -3.59
CA ILE A 172 35.18 7.73 -4.38
C ILE A 172 33.70 8.04 -4.69
N GLU A 173 32.80 7.09 -4.45
CA GLU A 173 31.36 7.24 -4.68
C GLU A 173 30.56 6.92 -3.42
N GLN A 174 29.91 7.94 -2.86
CA GLN A 174 28.82 7.77 -1.91
C GLN A 174 27.80 6.75 -2.47
N ARG A 175 27.52 5.68 -1.74
CA ARG A 175 26.57 4.65 -2.17
C ARG A 175 25.71 4.19 -1.01
N PHE A 176 24.42 3.99 -1.29
CA PHE A 176 23.50 3.34 -0.37
C PHE A 176 23.79 1.83 -0.34
N ILE A 177 23.77 1.25 0.87
CA ILE A 177 23.93 -0.18 1.09
C ILE A 177 22.53 -0.80 1.23
N PRO A 178 22.25 -1.98 0.65
CA PRO A 178 20.98 -2.66 0.90
C PRO A 178 20.79 -2.95 2.39
N LEU A 179 19.58 -2.73 2.91
CA LEU A 179 19.31 -2.93 4.34
C LEU A 179 19.58 -4.36 4.80
N GLU A 180 19.32 -5.35 3.93
CA GLU A 180 19.60 -6.75 4.25
C GLU A 180 21.09 -7.05 4.44
N VAL A 181 21.97 -6.20 3.87
CA VAL A 181 23.42 -6.27 4.04
C VAL A 181 23.84 -5.48 5.27
N GLU A 182 23.32 -4.25 5.45
CA GLU A 182 23.60 -3.41 6.63
C GLU A 182 23.26 -4.13 7.95
N LEU A 183 22.11 -4.81 7.97
CA LEU A 183 21.62 -5.51 9.16
C LEU A 183 22.09 -6.99 9.22
N SER A 184 22.97 -7.41 8.31
CA SER A 184 23.46 -8.78 8.28
C SER A 184 24.21 -9.14 9.57
N GLY A 185 23.92 -10.31 10.14
CA GLY A 185 24.50 -10.78 11.41
C GLY A 185 23.70 -10.40 12.67
N ASN A 186 22.71 -9.51 12.57
CA ASN A 186 21.81 -9.19 13.66
C ASN A 186 20.50 -10.00 13.55
N ASP A 187 19.94 -10.47 14.67
CA ASP A 187 18.63 -11.17 14.73
C ASP A 187 17.42 -10.18 14.61
N ILE A 188 17.61 -9.07 13.89
CA ILE A 188 16.65 -7.97 13.71
C ILE A 188 15.90 -8.01 12.39
N LEU A 189 16.43 -8.69 11.37
CA LEU A 189 15.81 -8.82 10.05
C LEU A 189 15.66 -10.28 9.65
N LEU A 190 14.44 -10.71 9.37
CA LEU A 190 14.10 -12.05 8.90
C LEU A 190 13.46 -11.98 7.50
N GLU A 191 13.74 -12.98 6.66
CA GLU A 191 13.11 -13.15 5.35
C GLU A 191 12.27 -14.44 5.37
N ILE A 192 10.99 -14.32 5.04
CA ILE A 192 10.07 -15.45 4.89
C ILE A 192 9.80 -15.66 3.39
N PRO A 193 10.32 -16.74 2.77
CA PRO A 193 10.04 -17.04 1.37
C PRO A 193 8.63 -17.61 1.19
N ILE A 194 8.00 -17.26 0.07
CA ILE A 194 6.70 -17.79 -0.35
C ILE A 194 6.90 -18.59 -1.64
N LEU A 195 6.25 -19.74 -1.74
CA LEU A 195 6.25 -20.53 -2.97
C LEU A 195 5.39 -19.81 -4.03
N PRO A 196 5.89 -19.60 -5.27
CA PRO A 196 5.14 -18.91 -6.32
C PRO A 196 3.74 -19.49 -6.58
N GLU A 197 3.59 -20.81 -6.44
CA GLU A 197 2.34 -21.55 -6.66
C GLU A 197 1.30 -21.22 -5.58
N MET A 198 1.73 -20.72 -4.42
CA MET A 198 0.84 -20.41 -3.30
C MET A 198 0.21 -19.02 -3.41
N LYS A 199 0.69 -18.15 -4.32
CA LYS A 199 0.28 -16.73 -4.36
C LYS A 199 -1.21 -16.54 -4.57
N GLU A 200 -1.80 -17.27 -5.52
CA GLU A 200 -3.23 -17.16 -5.83
C GLU A 200 -4.08 -17.61 -4.64
N LYS A 201 -3.75 -18.78 -4.06
CA LYS A 201 -4.42 -19.27 -2.86
C LYS A 201 -4.31 -18.28 -1.70
N LEU A 202 -3.12 -17.70 -1.47
CA LEU A 202 -2.90 -16.71 -0.41
C LEU A 202 -3.71 -15.43 -0.66
N LEU A 203 -3.82 -14.96 -1.91
CA LEU A 203 -4.65 -13.80 -2.24
C LEU A 203 -6.14 -14.05 -1.96
N ILE A 204 -6.63 -15.27 -2.20
CA ILE A 204 -8.02 -15.66 -1.86
C ILE A 204 -8.22 -15.67 -0.34
N GLU A 205 -7.30 -16.28 0.42
CA GLU A 205 -7.37 -16.28 1.89
C GLU A 205 -7.28 -14.85 2.47
N LEU A 206 -6.43 -14.00 1.89
CA LEU A 206 -6.31 -12.59 2.27
C LEU A 206 -7.59 -11.80 2.02
N ASP A 207 -8.24 -12.01 0.88
CA ASP A 207 -9.52 -11.36 0.55
C ASP A 207 -10.62 -11.79 1.54
N GLN A 208 -10.66 -13.06 1.96
CA GLN A 208 -11.54 -13.55 3.03
C GLN A 208 -11.25 -12.90 4.39
N CYS A 209 -9.99 -12.52 4.65
CA CYS A 209 -9.60 -11.72 5.81
C CYS A 209 -9.84 -10.20 5.64
N GLY A 210 -10.44 -9.76 4.53
CA GLY A 210 -10.69 -8.35 4.23
C GLY A 210 -9.48 -7.57 3.72
N ILE A 211 -8.39 -8.27 3.35
CA ILE A 211 -7.17 -7.67 2.80
C ILE A 211 -7.18 -7.82 1.28
N ASN A 212 -7.62 -6.77 0.60
CA ASN A 212 -7.75 -6.76 -0.84
C ASN A 212 -7.41 -5.40 -1.44
N GLU A 213 -7.47 -5.34 -2.77
CA GLU A 213 -7.03 -4.17 -3.52
C GLU A 213 -7.81 -2.90 -3.17
N ARG A 214 -9.13 -2.98 -2.96
CA ARG A 214 -9.95 -1.84 -2.54
C ARG A 214 -9.62 -1.34 -1.13
N MET A 215 -9.14 -2.21 -0.25
CA MET A 215 -8.71 -1.83 1.09
C MET A 215 -7.35 -1.13 0.99
N ILE A 216 -6.39 -1.73 0.29
CA ILE A 216 -5.01 -1.24 0.18
C ILE A 216 -4.90 0.06 -0.63
N TYR A 217 -5.78 0.23 -1.62
CA TYR A 217 -5.90 1.43 -2.43
C TYR A 217 -7.33 1.97 -2.30
N PRO A 218 -7.60 2.81 -1.29
CA PRO A 218 -8.95 3.30 -0.99
C PRO A 218 -9.42 4.42 -1.95
N ASP A 219 -8.76 4.58 -3.08
CA ASP A 219 -9.12 5.51 -4.14
C ASP A 219 -10.04 4.84 -5.17
N LEU A 220 -10.63 5.66 -6.04
CA LEU A 220 -11.52 5.17 -7.10
C LEU A 220 -10.78 4.22 -8.05
N ASP A 221 -9.51 4.50 -8.32
CA ASP A 221 -8.64 3.68 -9.15
C ASP A 221 -8.45 2.28 -8.55
N GLY A 222 -8.18 2.18 -7.24
CA GLY A 222 -8.15 0.91 -6.52
C GLY A 222 -9.46 0.14 -6.55
N LEU A 223 -10.59 0.83 -6.40
CA LEU A 223 -11.92 0.22 -6.52
C LEU A 223 -12.16 -0.34 -7.94
N CYS A 224 -11.85 0.44 -8.98
CA CYS A 224 -12.03 0.01 -10.36
C CYS A 224 -11.17 -1.22 -10.70
N ARG A 225 -9.89 -1.24 -10.28
CA ARG A 225 -9.04 -2.43 -10.48
C ARG A 225 -9.56 -3.66 -9.77
N HIS A 226 -10.07 -3.49 -8.54
CA HIS A 226 -10.67 -4.60 -7.80
C HIS A 226 -11.91 -5.16 -8.52
N ILE A 227 -12.77 -4.28 -9.03
CA ILE A 227 -13.96 -4.67 -9.81
C ILE A 227 -13.55 -5.45 -11.06
N ASN A 228 -12.57 -4.96 -11.82
CA ASN A 228 -12.09 -5.66 -13.02
C ASN A 228 -11.65 -7.08 -12.69
N LYS A 229 -10.87 -7.29 -11.61
CA LYS A 229 -10.45 -8.64 -11.18
C LYS A 229 -11.62 -9.57 -10.84
N LEU A 230 -12.71 -9.04 -10.29
CA LEU A 230 -13.90 -9.83 -9.97
C LEU A 230 -14.64 -10.32 -11.23
N PHE A 231 -14.60 -9.53 -12.32
CA PHE A 231 -15.27 -9.86 -13.58
C PHE A 231 -14.38 -10.58 -14.59
N GLU A 232 -13.05 -10.42 -14.51
CA GLU A 232 -12.07 -11.10 -15.36
C GLU A 232 -11.73 -12.51 -14.88
N ALA A 233 -11.96 -12.81 -13.59
CA ALA A 233 -11.72 -14.15 -13.06
C ALA A 233 -12.64 -15.17 -13.78
N PRO A 234 -12.09 -16.23 -14.40
CA PRO A 234 -12.93 -17.24 -15.03
C PRO A 234 -13.90 -17.83 -14.00
N PHE A 235 -15.18 -17.90 -14.38
CA PHE A 235 -16.26 -18.53 -13.62
C PHE A 235 -16.07 -20.07 -13.57
N GLU A 236 -14.86 -20.57 -13.33
CA GLU A 236 -14.62 -21.98 -13.11
C GLU A 236 -14.79 -22.30 -11.62
N ASN A 237 -15.97 -22.80 -11.27
CA ASN A 237 -16.25 -23.65 -10.12
C ASN A 237 -15.63 -23.24 -8.78
N LYS A 238 -15.92 -22.02 -8.31
CA LYS A 238 -15.97 -21.77 -6.86
C LYS A 238 -17.35 -22.22 -6.36
N CYS A 239 -17.41 -23.40 -5.76
CA CYS A 239 -18.60 -24.22 -5.46
C CYS A 239 -19.20 -24.88 -6.71
N GLY A 240 -19.35 -26.21 -6.68
CA GLY A 240 -19.94 -27.03 -7.74
C GLY A 240 -21.44 -26.80 -7.96
N LEU A 241 -21.81 -25.58 -8.31
CA LEU A 241 -23.13 -25.21 -8.80
C LEU A 241 -22.92 -24.44 -10.10
N GLU A 242 -23.22 -25.09 -11.21
CA GLU A 242 -23.35 -24.44 -12.51
C GLU A 242 -24.39 -23.33 -12.42
N PHE A 243 -23.95 -22.07 -12.38
CA PHE A 243 -24.85 -20.93 -12.45
C PHE A 243 -24.60 -20.16 -13.75
N ASN A 244 -25.55 -20.30 -14.68
CA ASN A 244 -25.66 -19.44 -15.85
C ASN A 244 -25.87 -17.98 -15.41
N LEU A 245 -25.14 -17.06 -16.04
CA LEU A 245 -25.26 -15.62 -15.76
C LEU A 245 -26.63 -15.10 -16.21
N SER A 246 -27.47 -14.72 -15.24
CA SER A 246 -28.26 -13.49 -15.36
C SER A 246 -27.52 -12.37 -14.61
N THR A 247 -27.69 -11.13 -15.05
CA THR A 247 -27.12 -9.92 -14.43
C THR A 247 -27.41 -9.79 -12.92
N ASP A 248 -28.44 -10.48 -12.42
CA ASP A 248 -28.82 -10.46 -11.01
C ASP A 248 -27.89 -11.28 -10.10
N ASN A 249 -27.23 -12.32 -10.64
CA ASN A 249 -26.33 -13.19 -9.86
C ASN A 249 -24.97 -12.57 -9.61
N ALA A 250 -24.46 -11.76 -10.55
CA ALA A 250 -23.27 -10.96 -10.31
C ALA A 250 -23.55 -9.97 -9.16
N LEU A 251 -24.68 -9.26 -9.24
CA LEU A 251 -25.08 -8.26 -8.23
C LEU A 251 -25.33 -8.86 -6.84
N SER A 252 -25.78 -10.11 -6.73
CA SER A 252 -25.94 -10.79 -5.42
C SER A 252 -24.59 -11.13 -4.79
N PHE A 253 -23.61 -11.60 -5.57
CA PHE A 253 -22.22 -11.78 -5.13
C PHE A 253 -21.56 -10.44 -4.74
N PHE A 254 -21.87 -9.35 -5.46
CA PHE A 254 -21.45 -8.00 -5.09
C PHE A 254 -22.02 -7.58 -3.73
N ARG A 255 -23.29 -7.89 -3.44
CA ARG A 255 -23.93 -7.54 -2.15
C ARG A 255 -23.29 -8.27 -0.96
N THR A 256 -22.80 -9.50 -1.13
CA THR A 256 -22.12 -10.21 -0.03
C THR A 256 -20.69 -9.70 0.21
N ASN A 257 -19.95 -9.31 -0.83
CA ASN A 257 -18.54 -8.91 -0.70
C ASN A 257 -18.31 -7.40 -0.51
N LEU A 258 -19.27 -6.54 -0.90
CA LEU A 258 -19.17 -5.10 -0.66
C LEU A 258 -19.63 -4.65 0.73
N ASN A 259 -20.47 -5.46 1.42
CA ASN A 259 -21.10 -5.11 2.69
C ASN A 259 -20.25 -5.38 3.95
N ALA A 260 -18.94 -5.61 3.82
CA ALA A 260 -18.05 -5.54 4.98
C ALA A 260 -18.05 -4.10 5.55
N PRO A 261 -18.21 -3.90 6.87
CA PRO A 261 -18.51 -2.60 7.44
C PRO A 261 -17.33 -1.64 7.25
N SER A 262 -17.53 -0.61 6.44
CA SER A 262 -16.67 0.57 6.46
C SER A 262 -16.99 1.37 7.73
N GLY A 263 -15.95 1.58 8.55
CA GLY A 263 -16.04 2.25 9.84
C GLY A 263 -16.67 3.65 9.76
N GLY A 264 -17.62 3.87 10.66
CA GLY A 264 -18.22 5.12 11.13
C GLY A 264 -17.93 6.42 10.38
N LYS A 265 -18.91 6.88 9.59
CA LYS A 265 -19.08 8.32 9.35
C LYS A 265 -19.74 8.95 10.57
N ARG A 266 -19.04 9.88 11.22
CA ARG A 266 -19.63 10.84 12.16
C ARG A 266 -20.66 11.70 11.41
N GLU A 267 -21.93 11.57 11.76
CA GLU A 267 -22.97 12.49 11.33
C GLU A 267 -22.75 13.88 11.94
N HIS A 268 -22.39 14.86 11.11
CA HIS A 268 -22.56 16.25 11.47
C HIS A 268 -24.05 16.60 11.41
N ARG A 269 -24.68 16.68 12.60
CA ARG A 269 -26.04 17.19 12.77
C ARG A 269 -26.10 18.68 12.40
N HIS A 270 -26.55 18.99 11.18
CA HIS A 270 -27.17 20.28 10.89
C HIS A 270 -28.66 20.22 11.29
N LYS A 271 -29.06 21.06 12.26
CA LYS A 271 -30.48 21.32 12.57
C LYS A 271 -31.10 22.18 11.46
N PRO A 272 -32.30 21.84 10.94
CA PRO A 272 -33.12 22.79 10.23
C PRO A 272 -34.21 23.39 11.14
N LEU A 273 -34.45 24.68 10.92
CA LEU A 273 -35.50 25.50 11.53
C LEU A 273 -36.88 25.07 11.00
N MET A 274 -37.88 24.95 11.88
CA MET A 274 -39.28 24.69 11.52
C MET A 274 -40.02 25.94 11.01
N LYS A 275 -40.68 25.81 9.86
CA LYS A 275 -41.99 26.39 9.40
C LYS A 275 -42.41 25.50 8.21
N GLY A 276 -43.63 25.06 7.93
CA GLY A 276 -44.99 25.26 8.41
C GLY A 276 -45.92 24.99 7.20
N VAL A 277 -46.72 23.92 7.27
CA VAL A 277 -48.02 23.65 6.59
C VAL A 277 -48.12 23.66 5.05
N SER A 278 -48.43 22.51 4.43
CA SER A 278 -49.74 22.19 3.77
C SER A 278 -49.66 20.95 2.85
N GLN A 279 -50.73 20.15 2.83
CA GLN A 279 -50.92 18.90 2.07
C GLN A 279 -50.98 19.09 0.54
N GLY A 280 -50.55 18.07 -0.20
CA GLY A 280 -50.82 17.85 -1.62
C GLY A 280 -50.41 16.42 -2.03
N SER A 281 -51.32 15.70 -2.66
CA SER A 281 -51.25 14.30 -3.09
C SER A 281 -50.68 14.12 -4.52
N GLU A 282 -50.31 12.87 -4.88
CA GLU A 282 -50.00 12.32 -6.22
C GLU A 282 -48.59 12.67 -6.78
N SER A 283 -47.83 11.85 -7.51
CA SER A 283 -47.95 10.49 -8.08
C SER A 283 -46.55 10.06 -8.62
N ASN A 284 -46.38 8.75 -8.87
CA ASN A 284 -45.18 8.10 -9.43
C ASN A 284 -44.64 8.72 -10.73
N GLU A 285 -43.43 9.29 -10.71
CA GLU A 285 -42.60 9.55 -11.90
C GLU A 285 -41.11 9.41 -11.55
N SER A 286 -40.56 8.19 -11.62
CA SER A 286 -39.09 8.00 -11.59
C SER A 286 -38.60 6.79 -12.39
N LEU A 287 -39.46 6.15 -13.19
CA LEU A 287 -39.07 5.00 -14.02
C LEU A 287 -38.71 5.37 -15.47
N ASP A 288 -39.00 6.61 -15.91
CA ASP A 288 -38.90 6.96 -17.34
C ASP A 288 -37.52 7.51 -17.75
N GLY A 289 -36.74 8.04 -16.80
CA GLY A 289 -35.42 8.63 -17.09
C GLY A 289 -34.32 7.62 -17.42
N PHE A 290 -34.45 6.35 -16.99
CA PHE A 290 -33.41 5.33 -17.18
C PHE A 290 -33.54 4.55 -18.50
N LEU A 291 -34.74 4.53 -19.09
CA LEU A 291 -34.99 3.87 -20.39
C LEU A 291 -34.57 4.74 -21.58
N GLN A 292 -34.55 6.07 -21.41
CA GLN A 292 -34.14 7.00 -22.46
C GLN A 292 -32.61 7.05 -22.67
N TYR A 293 -31.82 6.59 -21.68
CA TYR A 293 -30.35 6.56 -21.78
C TYR A 293 -29.81 5.35 -22.58
N LYS A 294 -30.65 4.34 -22.86
CA LYS A 294 -30.21 3.07 -23.48
C LYS A 294 -30.29 3.04 -25.00
N GLN A 295 -30.87 4.06 -25.65
CA GLN A 295 -31.07 4.08 -27.12
C GLN A 295 -30.05 4.93 -27.89
N SER A 296 -29.14 5.64 -27.23
CA SER A 296 -28.32 6.69 -27.88
C SER A 296 -26.89 6.31 -28.25
N TYR A 297 -26.39 5.11 -27.92
CA TYR A 297 -24.94 4.81 -28.01
C TYR A 297 -24.55 3.45 -28.60
N THR A 298 -25.43 2.78 -29.35
CA THR A 298 -25.13 1.45 -29.92
C THR A 298 -24.89 1.45 -31.43
N LYS A 299 -24.41 2.53 -32.05
CA LYS A 299 -24.15 2.51 -33.51
C LYS A 299 -22.80 3.01 -34.05
N ASP A 300 -21.91 3.62 -33.27
CA ASP A 300 -20.71 4.23 -33.85
C ASP A 300 -19.40 3.90 -33.13
N PHE A 301 -19.09 2.64 -32.83
CA PHE A 301 -17.71 2.24 -32.47
C PHE A 301 -17.46 0.76 -32.80
N ASP A 302 -17.10 0.50 -34.07
CA ASP A 302 -16.29 -0.66 -34.44
C ASP A 302 -14.82 -0.25 -34.35
N PHE A 303 -14.00 -1.03 -33.64
CA PHE A 303 -12.54 -0.94 -33.71
C PHE A 303 -12.00 -2.24 -34.29
N ASP A 304 -11.41 -2.14 -35.49
CA ASP A 304 -10.36 -3.03 -35.99
C ASP A 304 -9.09 -2.95 -35.14
#